data_AF-A0A4Q3NCR9-F1
#
_entry.id   AF-A0A4Q3NCR9-F1
#
_cell.length_a   1.000
_cell.length_b   1.000
_cell.length_c   1.000
_cell.angle_alpha   90.00
_cell.angle_beta   90.00
_cell.angle_gamma   90.00
#
_symmetry.space_group_name_H-M   'P 1'
#
loop_
_entity.id
_entity.type
_entity.pdbx_description
1 polymer ?
#
loop_
_entity_poly.entity_id
_entity_poly.type
_entity_poly.pdbx_seq_one_letter_code
_entity_poly.pdbx_strand_id
1 'polypeptide(L)'
;PDQARDALFQSAYITDTQTNPNNPLFLAAKKNDLLGWSPRSRTLLCGGAGDPTVPPAVHMNVAQADFTARGLTNVTSVDVDPAIRATFGVNGQAPTDPTSAAFATYYGSYHGTYEPPFCHAQARAVFDAVR
;
A
#
# COMPACT_ATOMS: atom_id res chain seq x y z
N PRO A 1 -2.87 -1.42 -17.35
CA PRO A 1 -2.09 -0.90 -18.49
C PRO A 1 -2.64 0.45 -19.00
N ASP A 2 -1.76 1.33 -19.47
CA ASP A 2 -2.10 2.70 -19.90
C ASP A 2 -3.18 2.72 -20.98
N GLN A 3 -3.17 1.75 -21.90
CA GLN A 3 -4.17 1.64 -22.97
C GLN A 3 -5.60 1.50 -22.42
N ALA A 4 -5.79 0.75 -21.33
CA ALA A 4 -7.09 0.61 -20.70
C ALA A 4 -7.52 1.89 -19.98
N ARG A 5 -6.59 2.60 -19.32
CA ARG A 5 -6.85 3.91 -18.72
C ARG A 5 -7.27 4.92 -19.79
N ASP A 6 -6.52 4.99 -20.89
CA ASP A 6 -6.73 5.97 -21.95
C ASP A 6 -8.00 5.70 -22.77
N ALA A 7 -8.47 4.44 -22.80
CA ALA A 7 -9.77 4.08 -23.35
C ALA A 7 -10.96 4.51 -22.47
N LEU A 8 -10.76 4.66 -21.15
CA LEU A 8 -11.81 4.98 -20.18
C LEU A 8 -11.89 6.47 -19.86
N PHE A 9 -10.74 7.15 -19.78
CA PHE A 9 -10.66 8.52 -19.31
C PHE A 9 -10.16 9.47 -20.40
N GLN A 10 -10.75 10.66 -20.44
CA GLN A 10 -10.27 11.74 -21.29
C GLN A 10 -8.85 12.13 -20.86
N SER A 11 -7.93 12.31 -21.81
CA SER A 11 -6.54 12.69 -21.50
C SER A 11 -6.46 14.00 -20.71
N ALA A 12 -7.29 14.99 -21.06
CA ALA A 12 -7.40 16.26 -20.33
C ALA A 12 -7.86 16.05 -18.88
N TYR A 13 -8.77 15.10 -18.62
CA TYR A 13 -9.20 14.76 -17.27
C TYR A 13 -8.05 14.15 -16.45
N ILE A 14 -7.31 13.19 -17.01
CA ILE A 14 -6.15 12.59 -16.35
C ILE A 14 -5.13 13.68 -15.97
N THR A 15 -4.73 14.51 -16.93
CA THR A 15 -3.75 15.59 -16.70
C THR A 15 -4.23 16.57 -15.64
N ASP A 16 -5.51 16.98 -15.67
CA ASP A 16 -6.07 17.91 -14.71
C ASP A 16 -6.09 17.31 -13.29
N THR A 17 -6.48 16.04 -13.14
CA THR A 17 -6.46 15.36 -11.82
C THR A 17 -5.06 15.26 -11.21
N GLN A 18 -4.01 15.22 -12.03
CA GLN A 18 -2.62 15.07 -11.59
C GLN A 18 -1.91 16.40 -11.32
N THR A 19 -2.30 17.48 -12.00
CA THR A 19 -1.55 18.75 -11.98
C THR A 19 -2.32 19.93 -11.40
N ASN A 20 -3.65 19.84 -11.31
CA ASN A 20 -4.50 20.91 -10.78
C ASN A 20 -4.95 20.60 -9.34
N PRO A 21 -4.43 21.30 -8.33
CA PRO A 21 -4.81 21.07 -6.93
C PRO A 21 -6.25 21.48 -6.60
N ASN A 22 -6.95 22.15 -7.53
CA ASN A 22 -8.36 22.51 -7.41
C ASN A 22 -9.30 21.56 -8.18
N ASN A 23 -8.78 20.50 -8.81
CA ASN A 23 -9.62 19.51 -9.47
C ASN A 23 -10.59 18.86 -8.46
N PRO A 24 -11.89 18.70 -8.78
CA PRO A 24 -12.87 18.13 -7.84
C PRO A 24 -12.55 16.71 -7.35
N LEU A 25 -12.00 15.84 -8.19
CA LEU A 25 -11.58 14.49 -7.77
C LEU A 25 -10.41 14.58 -6.79
N PHE A 26 -9.41 15.42 -7.08
CA PHE A 26 -8.29 15.65 -6.16
C PHE A 26 -8.77 16.15 -4.80
N LEU A 27 -9.65 17.15 -4.79
CA LEU A 27 -10.21 17.70 -3.55
C LEU A 27 -11.05 16.66 -2.78
N ALA A 28 -11.82 15.83 -3.48
CA ALA A 28 -12.56 14.74 -2.87
C ALA A 28 -11.63 13.67 -2.27
N ALA A 29 -10.54 13.31 -2.96
CA ALA A 29 -9.54 12.38 -2.45
C ALA A 29 -8.85 12.95 -1.20
N LYS A 30 -8.45 14.23 -1.23
CA LYS A 30 -7.86 14.92 -0.08
C LYS A 30 -8.81 14.97 1.12
N LYS A 31 -10.11 15.21 0.89
CA LYS A 31 -11.12 15.18 1.96
C LYS A 31 -11.25 13.82 2.64
N ASN A 32 -10.92 12.73 1.93
CA ASN A 32 -10.94 11.37 2.45
C ASN A 32 -9.55 10.86 2.84
N ASP A 33 -8.54 11.74 2.91
CA ASP A 33 -7.26 11.32 3.49
C ASP A 33 -7.46 10.92 4.96
N LEU A 34 -6.61 10.01 5.42
CA LEU A 34 -6.59 9.53 6.80
C LEU A 34 -5.35 10.04 7.53
N LEU A 35 -4.90 11.25 7.16
CA LEU A 35 -3.79 11.95 7.78
C LEU A 35 -4.33 13.01 8.76
N GLY A 36 -3.46 13.65 9.52
CA GLY A 36 -3.85 14.78 10.38
C GLY A 36 -4.57 14.42 11.69
N TRP A 37 -4.79 13.14 11.99
CA TRP A 37 -5.47 12.69 13.21
C TRP A 37 -4.55 11.89 14.14
N SER A 38 -4.95 11.69 15.40
CA SER A 38 -4.13 10.96 16.38
C SER A 38 -4.87 9.73 16.92
N PRO A 39 -4.58 8.50 16.42
CA PRO A 39 -5.15 7.28 16.98
C PRO A 39 -4.85 7.19 18.48
N ARG A 40 -5.87 6.82 19.27
CA ARG A 40 -5.72 6.58 20.72
C ARG A 40 -5.39 5.12 21.05
N SER A 41 -5.91 4.19 20.24
CA SER A 41 -5.64 2.77 20.38
C SER A 41 -4.24 2.43 19.89
N ARG A 42 -3.69 1.30 20.33
CA ARG A 42 -2.51 0.71 19.68
C ARG A 42 -2.87 0.38 18.23
N THR A 43 -2.08 0.86 17.27
CA THR A 43 -2.33 0.71 15.84
C THR A 43 -1.12 0.07 15.17
N LEU A 44 -1.37 -1.00 14.41
CA LEU A 44 -0.39 -1.58 13.50
C LEU A 44 -0.77 -1.21 12.07
N LEU A 45 0.16 -0.59 11.35
CA LEU A 45 0.10 -0.45 9.90
C LEU A 45 0.88 -1.62 9.29
N CYS A 46 0.29 -2.33 8.34
CA CYS A 46 0.95 -3.45 7.68
C CYS A 46 0.80 -3.32 6.17
N GLY A 47 1.87 -3.61 5.44
CA GLY A 47 1.88 -3.69 3.98
C GLY A 47 3.16 -4.34 3.49
N GLY A 48 3.19 -4.79 2.24
CA GLY A 48 4.39 -5.30 1.60
C GLY A 48 5.01 -4.23 0.69
N ALA A 49 6.30 -3.91 0.87
CA ALA A 49 7.01 -2.94 0.02
C ALA A 49 6.95 -3.23 -1.49
N GLY A 50 6.64 -4.48 -1.87
CA GLY A 50 6.46 -4.90 -3.26
C GLY A 50 5.02 -4.77 -3.79
N ASP A 51 4.06 -4.26 -3.00
CA ASP A 51 2.66 -4.14 -3.42
C ASP A 51 2.50 -3.10 -4.55
N PRO A 52 2.08 -3.52 -5.76
CA PRO A 52 1.89 -2.61 -6.87
C PRO A 52 0.50 -1.93 -6.87
N THR A 53 -0.43 -2.42 -6.04
CA THR A 53 -1.83 -1.98 -5.98
C THR A 53 -2.01 -0.90 -4.92
N VAL A 54 -1.46 -1.11 -3.72
CA VAL A 54 -1.48 -0.13 -2.62
C VAL A 54 -0.05 0.07 -2.10
N PRO A 55 0.81 0.82 -2.82
CA PRO A 55 2.22 0.91 -2.49
C PRO A 55 2.48 1.52 -1.10
N PRO A 56 3.17 0.82 -0.18
CA PRO A 56 3.46 1.35 1.14
C PRO A 56 4.22 2.67 1.15
N ALA A 57 5.07 2.91 0.14
CA ALA A 57 5.81 4.17 -0.01
C ALA A 57 4.89 5.39 -0.18
N VAL A 58 3.69 5.21 -0.75
CA VAL A 58 2.71 6.28 -0.99
C VAL A 58 1.66 6.35 0.12
N HIS A 59 1.36 5.21 0.77
CA HIS A 59 0.28 5.11 1.76
C HIS A 59 0.79 4.89 3.18
N MET A 60 1.24 3.67 3.50
CA MET A 60 1.62 3.26 4.85
C MET A 60 2.73 4.13 5.45
N ASN A 61 3.80 4.36 4.70
CA ASN A 61 4.98 5.09 5.16
C ASN A 61 4.65 6.58 5.36
N VAL A 62 3.79 7.14 4.51
CA VAL A 62 3.29 8.52 4.65
C VAL A 62 2.45 8.65 5.91
N ALA A 63 1.54 7.71 6.17
CA ALA A 63 0.76 7.69 7.41
C ALA A 63 1.64 7.52 8.66
N GLN A 64 2.61 6.60 8.64
CA GLN A 64 3.57 6.42 9.75
C GLN A 64 4.36 7.70 10.01
N ALA A 65 4.85 8.37 8.96
CA ALA A 65 5.59 9.62 9.09
C ALA A 65 4.73 10.74 9.67
N ASP A 66 3.47 10.87 9.24
CA ASP A 66 2.51 11.84 9.74
C ASP A 66 2.19 11.62 11.24
N PHE A 67 2.00 10.37 11.68
CA PHE A 67 1.84 10.05 13.10
C PHE A 67 3.12 10.32 13.90
N THR A 68 4.28 9.95 13.35
CA THR A 68 5.59 10.15 14.01
C THR A 68 5.89 11.64 14.20
N ALA A 69 5.59 12.48 13.20
CA ALA A 69 5.78 13.93 13.28
C ALA A 69 4.93 14.59 14.37
N ARG A 70 3.81 13.96 14.76
CA ARG A 70 2.96 14.37 15.90
C ARG A 70 3.37 13.74 17.23
N GLY A 71 4.45 12.97 17.28
CA GLY A 71 4.98 12.36 18.50
C GLY A 71 4.23 11.13 18.98
N LEU A 72 3.45 10.47 18.12
CA LEU A 72 2.72 9.27 18.49
C LEU A 72 3.67 8.07 18.61
N THR A 73 3.54 7.34 19.73
CA THR A 73 4.35 6.14 20.04
C THR A 73 3.52 4.86 20.02
N ASN A 74 2.20 4.98 19.90
CA ASN A 74 1.25 3.87 19.86
C ASN A 74 0.97 3.35 18.44
N VAL A 75 1.65 3.88 17.43
CA VAL A 75 1.52 3.45 16.02
C VAL A 75 2.85 2.86 15.55
N THR A 76 2.79 1.61 15.07
CA THR A 76 3.93 0.89 14.51
C THR A 76 3.61 0.43 13.09
N SER A 77 4.61 0.31 12.23
CA SER A 77 4.47 -0.29 10.91
C SER A 77 5.29 -1.58 10.77
N VAL A 78 4.88 -2.46 9.85
CA VAL A 78 5.62 -3.67 9.50
C VAL A 78 5.59 -3.89 7.99
N ASP A 79 6.76 -4.20 7.41
CA ASP A 79 6.91 -4.63 6.02
C ASP A 79 6.91 -6.15 5.94
N VAL A 80 5.96 -6.72 5.21
CA VAL A 80 5.84 -8.17 5.00
C VAL A 80 6.40 -8.66 3.66
N ASP A 81 6.93 -7.76 2.82
CA ASP A 81 7.52 -8.13 1.52
C ASP A 81 8.63 -9.19 1.63
N PRO A 82 9.54 -9.16 2.63
CA PRO A 82 10.54 -10.21 2.77
C PRO A 82 9.94 -11.62 2.91
N ALA A 83 8.83 -11.75 3.63
CA ALA A 83 8.14 -13.03 3.80
C ALA A 83 7.41 -13.46 2.52
N ILE A 84 6.79 -12.50 1.82
CA ILE A 84 6.14 -12.73 0.53
C ILE A 84 7.15 -13.20 -0.51
N ARG A 85 8.30 -12.51 -0.64
CA ARG A 85 9.38 -12.88 -1.56
C ARG A 85 9.94 -14.26 -1.26
N ALA A 86 10.17 -14.57 0.02
CA ALA A 86 10.66 -15.88 0.42
C ALA A 86 9.66 -17.01 0.07
N THR A 87 8.35 -16.74 0.14
CA THR A 87 7.30 -17.75 -0.02
C THR A 87 6.84 -17.91 -1.47
N PHE A 88 6.71 -16.80 -2.21
CA PHE A 88 6.10 -16.76 -3.54
C PHE A 88 7.05 -16.28 -4.63
N GLY A 89 8.22 -15.77 -4.27
CA GLY A 89 9.23 -15.30 -5.22
C GLY A 89 9.95 -16.45 -5.92
N VAL A 90 10.47 -16.18 -7.11
CA VAL A 90 11.33 -17.10 -7.84
C VAL A 90 12.70 -17.11 -7.17
N ASN A 91 13.12 -18.26 -6.62
CA ASN A 91 14.34 -18.38 -5.81
C ASN A 91 14.37 -17.40 -4.63
N GLY A 92 13.21 -17.12 -4.01
CA GLY A 92 13.10 -16.18 -2.90
C GLY A 92 13.19 -14.70 -3.30
N GLN A 93 13.09 -14.40 -4.60
CA GLN A 93 13.19 -13.05 -5.15
C GLN A 93 11.93 -12.68 -5.93
N ALA A 94 11.53 -11.41 -5.86
CA ALA A 94 10.47 -10.90 -6.73
C ALA A 94 10.93 -11.02 -8.20
N PRO A 95 10.12 -11.59 -9.11
CA PRO A 95 10.44 -11.61 -10.53
C PRO A 95 10.59 -10.17 -11.06
N THR A 96 11.59 -9.91 -11.90
CA THR A 96 11.87 -8.56 -12.40
C THR A 96 11.57 -8.36 -13.88
N ASP A 97 11.39 -9.45 -14.65
CA ASP A 97 11.08 -9.38 -16.08
C ASP A 97 9.56 -9.17 -16.27
N PRO A 98 9.11 -7.95 -16.66
CA PRO A 98 7.69 -7.63 -16.79
C PRO A 98 7.00 -8.41 -17.91
N THR A 99 7.74 -9.05 -18.81
CA THR A 99 7.19 -9.85 -19.90
C THR A 99 6.97 -11.32 -19.51
N SER A 100 7.49 -11.74 -18.36
CA SER A 100 7.40 -13.13 -17.90
C SER A 100 6.06 -13.46 -17.25
N ALA A 101 5.62 -14.71 -17.40
CA ALA A 101 4.43 -15.22 -16.71
C ALA A 101 4.60 -15.21 -15.17
N ALA A 102 5.82 -15.41 -14.68
CA ALA A 102 6.14 -15.34 -13.26
C ALA A 102 5.88 -13.94 -12.70
N PHE A 103 6.31 -12.88 -13.40
CA PHE A 103 6.04 -11.50 -13.01
C PHE A 103 4.54 -11.21 -12.98
N ALA A 104 3.82 -11.56 -14.05
CA ALA A 104 2.38 -11.33 -14.13
C ALA A 104 1.61 -12.04 -13.00
N THR A 105 1.97 -13.29 -12.70
CA THR A 105 1.36 -14.08 -11.62
C THR A 105 1.69 -13.50 -10.24
N TYR A 106 2.95 -13.14 -10.02
CA TYR A 106 3.43 -12.65 -8.73
C TYR A 106 2.75 -11.33 -8.36
N TYR A 107 2.84 -10.32 -9.23
CA TYR A 107 2.28 -9.00 -8.96
C TYR A 107 0.76 -8.97 -9.09
N GLY A 108 0.16 -9.81 -9.93
CA GLY A 108 -1.30 -9.96 -10.01
C GLY A 108 -1.92 -10.56 -8.74
N SER A 109 -1.15 -11.35 -7.99
CA SER A 109 -1.61 -12.02 -6.75
C SER A 109 -1.18 -11.29 -5.47
N TYR A 110 -0.24 -10.34 -5.57
CA TYR A 110 0.45 -9.75 -4.42
C TYR A 110 -0.52 -9.18 -3.38
N HIS A 111 -1.30 -8.18 -3.76
CA HIS A 111 -2.18 -7.46 -2.82
C HIS A 111 -3.36 -8.33 -2.35
N GLY A 112 -3.98 -9.07 -3.26
CA GLY A 112 -5.22 -9.79 -2.96
C GLY A 112 -5.03 -11.16 -2.31
N THR A 113 -3.88 -11.80 -2.50
CA THR A 113 -3.68 -13.21 -2.09
C THR A 113 -2.46 -13.38 -1.19
N TYR A 114 -1.33 -12.75 -1.53
CA TYR A 114 -0.06 -13.02 -0.82
C TYR A 114 0.10 -12.20 0.45
N GLU A 115 -0.14 -10.89 0.38
CA GLU A 115 0.02 -9.97 1.50
C GLU A 115 -0.95 -10.21 2.68
N PRO A 116 -2.27 -10.42 2.47
CA PRO A 116 -3.24 -10.50 3.55
C PRO A 116 -2.92 -11.53 4.66
N PRO A 117 -2.52 -12.79 4.37
CA PRO A 117 -2.22 -13.76 5.42
C PRO A 117 -1.02 -13.34 6.29
N PHE A 118 0.01 -12.70 5.72
CA PHE A 118 1.14 -12.21 6.50
C PHE A 118 0.75 -11.02 7.38
N CYS A 119 -0.02 -10.08 6.85
CA CYS A 119 -0.52 -8.97 7.66
C CYS A 119 -1.48 -9.42 8.76
N HIS A 120 -2.33 -10.42 8.50
CA HIS A 120 -3.17 -11.02 9.54
C HIS A 120 -2.36 -11.71 10.63
N ALA A 121 -1.26 -12.38 10.30
CA ALA A 121 -0.36 -12.97 11.30
C ALA A 121 0.28 -11.90 12.20
N GLN A 122 0.74 -10.77 11.62
CA GLN A 122 1.28 -9.64 12.37
C GLN A 122 0.21 -9.00 13.27
N ALA A 123 -1.00 -8.78 12.75
CA ALA A 123 -2.12 -8.24 13.52
C ALA A 123 -2.49 -9.15 14.71
N ARG A 124 -2.54 -10.47 14.49
CA ARG A 124 -2.81 -11.45 15.55
C ARG A 124 -1.79 -11.35 16.68
N ALA A 125 -0.50 -11.24 16.35
CA ALA A 125 0.55 -11.08 17.36
C ALA A 125 0.36 -9.81 18.22
N VAL A 126 -0.06 -8.70 17.60
CA VAL A 126 -0.37 -7.45 18.33
C VAL A 126 -1.54 -7.63 19.28
N PHE A 127 -2.62 -8.28 18.83
CA PHE A 127 -3.81 -8.51 19.66
C PHE A 127 -3.61 -9.56 20.75
N ASP A 128 -2.82 -10.60 20.50
CA ASP A 128 -2.48 -11.61 21.50
C ASP A 128 -1.60 -11.02 22.62
N ALA A 129 -0.80 -10.00 22.33
CA ALA A 129 0.04 -9.31 23.31
C ALA A 129 -0.70 -8.35 24.26
N VAL A 130 -2.00 -8.11 24.03
CA VAL A 130 -2.85 -7.24 24.88
C VAL A 130 -3.97 -8.00 25.59
N ARG A 131 -3.93 -9.34 25.54
CA ARG A 131 -4.81 -10.23 26.30
C ARG A 131 -4.37 -10.39 27.74
#